data_AF-A0A8X7P334-F1
#
_entry.id   AF-A0A8X7P334-F1
#
_cell.length_a   1.000
_cell.length_b   1.000
_cell.length_c   1.000
_cell.angle_alpha   90.00
_cell.angle_beta   90.00
_cell.angle_gamma   90.00
#
_symmetry.space_group_name_H-M   'P 1'
#
loop_
_entity.id
_entity.type
_entity.pdbx_description
1 polymer ?
#
loop_
_entity_poly.entity_id
_entity_poly.type
_entity_poly.pdbx_seq_one_letter_code
_entity_poly.pdbx_strand_id
1 'polypeptide(L)' 'MLFTVDPANIHHIMSSNFTNYPKGSEFKKIFDVLGDGIFNADFDLWMDLRKSAQCMMSRPSFKGLH' A
#
# COMPACT_ATOMS: atom_id res chain seq x y z
N MET A 1 13.86 1.41 -13.40
CA MET A 1 12.61 1.06 -12.70
C MET A 1 11.61 0.57 -13.73
N LEU A 2 10.80 -0.43 -13.37
CA LEU A 2 9.71 -0.94 -14.19
C LEU A 2 8.39 -0.53 -13.54
N PHE A 3 7.45 -0.01 -14.34
CA PHE A 3 6.12 0.38 -13.89
C PHE A 3 5.06 -0.42 -14.62
N THR A 4 3.93 -0.66 -13.96
CA THR A 4 2.78 -1.35 -14.51
C THR A 4 1.50 -0.61 -14.14
N VAL A 5 0.59 -0.50 -15.09
CA VAL A 5 -0.78 -0.02 -14.88
C VAL A 5 -1.79 -1.15 -14.90
N ASP A 6 -1.34 -2.38 -15.20
CA ASP A 6 -2.19 -3.57 -15.19
C ASP A 6 -2.72 -3.83 -13.76
N PRO A 7 -4.06 -3.84 -13.56
CA PRO A 7 -4.66 -4.05 -12.25
C PRO A 7 -4.29 -5.37 -11.58
N ALA A 8 -4.09 -6.45 -12.36
CA ALA A 8 -3.71 -7.75 -11.82
C ALA A 8 -2.29 -7.72 -11.28
N ASN A 9 -1.37 -7.06 -11.99
CA ASN A 9 0.00 -6.86 -11.51
C ASN A 9 0.02 -5.95 -10.27
N ILE A 10 -0.77 -4.87 -10.26
CA ILE A 10 -0.88 -3.98 -9.11
C ILE A 10 -1.41 -4.74 -7.90
N HIS A 11 -2.47 -5.55 -8.05
CA HIS A 11 -2.99 -6.38 -6.96
C HIS A 11 -1.94 -7.38 -6.48
N HIS A 12 -1.21 -8.01 -7.41
CA HIS A 12 -0.16 -8.95 -7.06
C HIS A 12 0.93 -8.30 -6.18
N ILE A 13 1.43 -7.13 -6.60
CA ILE A 13 2.50 -6.41 -5.93
C ILE A 13 2.02 -5.76 -4.63
N MET A 14 0.85 -5.11 -4.62
CA MET A 14 0.36 -4.28 -3.51
C MET A 14 -0.66 -4.99 -2.61
N SER A 15 -0.90 -6.28 -2.78
CA SER A 15 -1.86 -7.03 -1.97
C SER A 15 -1.36 -8.43 -1.66
N SER A 16 -1.29 -9.31 -2.66
CA SER A 16 -1.09 -10.75 -2.41
C SER A 16 0.36 -11.17 -2.22
N ASN A 17 1.33 -10.39 -2.72
CA ASN A 17 2.74 -10.80 -2.74
C ASN A 17 3.70 -9.68 -2.33
N PHE A 18 3.21 -8.71 -1.56
CA PHE A 18 3.92 -7.47 -1.24
C PHE A 18 5.29 -7.64 -0.57
N THR A 19 5.46 -8.66 0.27
CA THR A 19 6.73 -8.95 0.95
C THR A 19 7.87 -9.29 -0.01
N ASN A 20 7.55 -9.76 -1.22
CA ASN A 20 8.53 -10.04 -2.28
C ASN A 20 8.89 -8.80 -3.13
N TYR A 21 8.25 -7.66 -2.88
CA TYR A 21 8.48 -6.41 -3.59
C TYR A 21 8.82 -5.27 -2.61
N PRO A 22 9.98 -5.33 -1.91
CA PRO A 22 10.42 -4.22 -1.09
C PRO A 22 10.59 -2.96 -1.97
N LYS A 23 10.00 -1.85 -1.53
CA LYS A 23 9.95 -0.60 -2.29
C LYS A 23 11.36 -0.02 -2.47
N GLY A 24 12.18 -0.13 -1.43
CA GLY A 24 13.53 0.43 -1.43
C GLY A 24 13.56 1.95 -1.44
N SER A 25 14.77 2.51 -1.39
CA SER A 25 14.99 3.96 -1.22
C SER A 25 14.46 4.80 -2.38
N GLU A 26 14.61 4.34 -3.62
CA GLU A 26 14.22 5.13 -4.79
C GLU A 26 12.70 5.22 -4.95
N PHE A 27 11.94 4.16 -4.62
CA PHE A 27 10.49 4.23 -4.55
C PHE A 27 10.05 5.24 -3.47
N LYS A 28 10.67 5.19 -2.28
CA LYS A 28 10.35 6.12 -1.18
C LYS A 28 10.58 7.58 -1.59
N LYS A 29 11.66 7.87 -2.33
CA LYS A 29 11.90 9.22 -2.87
C LYS A 29 10.80 9.69 -3.83
N ILE A 30 10.31 8.81 -4.70
CA ILE A 30 9.25 9.17 -5.66
C ILE A 30 7.93 9.46 -4.92
N PHE A 31 7.66 8.68 -3.87
CA PHE A 31 6.41 8.77 -3.10
C PHE A 31 6.58 9.52 -1.77
N ASP A 32 7.63 10.33 -1.62
CA ASP A 32 7.96 11.04 -0.37
C ASP A 32 6.85 11.99 0.06
N VAL A 33 6.10 12.54 -0.91
CA VAL A 33 4.91 13.37 -0.67
C VAL A 33 3.81 12.66 0.13
N LEU A 34 3.81 11.32 0.16
CA LEU A 34 2.87 10.50 0.93
C LEU A 34 3.39 10.15 2.33
N GLY A 35 4.60 10.58 2.69
CA GLY A 35 5.28 10.29 3.95
C GLY A 35 5.55 8.80 4.16
N ASP A 36 5.90 8.40 5.38
CA ASP A 36 6.27 7.02 5.72
C ASP A 36 5.06 6.07 5.93
N GLY A 37 3.90 6.44 5.41
CA GLY A 37 2.65 5.70 5.60
C GLY A 37 2.61 4.37 4.82
N ILE A 38 1.40 3.82 4.70
CA ILE A 38 1.14 2.53 4.01
C ILE A 38 1.70 2.46 2.57
N PHE A 39 1.93 3.60 1.92
CA PHE A 39 2.53 3.63 0.59
C PHE A 39 4.05 3.49 0.59
N ASN A 40 4.76 3.76 1.69
CA ASN A 40 6.22 3.70 1.78
C ASN A 40 6.73 2.68 2.82
N ALA A 41 5.85 2.14 3.67
CA ALA A 41 6.16 1.04 4.56
C ALA A 41 6.50 -0.25 3.77
N ASP A 42 7.42 -1.05 4.31
CA ASP A 42 7.81 -2.36 3.80
C ASP A 42 7.46 -3.47 4.81
N PHE A 43 7.40 -4.72 4.34
CA PHE A 43 7.27 -5.93 5.17
C PHE A 43 6.11 -5.88 6.20
N ASP A 44 6.39 -6.24 7.46
CA ASP A 44 5.37 -6.37 8.51
C ASP A 44 4.67 -5.06 8.84
N LEU A 45 5.41 -3.94 8.82
CA LEU A 45 4.83 -2.61 9.05
C LEU A 45 3.74 -2.29 8.03
N TRP A 46 3.97 -2.64 6.76
CA TRP A 46 2.96 -2.46 5.73
C TRP A 46 1.71 -3.30 5.99
N MET A 47 1.89 -4.56 6.40
CA MET A 47 0.78 -5.46 6.70
C MET A 47 -0.08 -4.92 7.85
N ASP A 48 0.56 -4.42 8.91
CA ASP A 48 -0.13 -3.85 10.07
C ASP A 48 -0.88 -2.57 9.72
N LEU A 49 -0.24 -1.66 8.97
CA LEU A 49 -0.89 -0.44 8.48
C LEU A 49 -2.06 -0.76 7.53
N ARG A 50 -1.92 -1.78 6.68
CA ARG A 50 -3.00 -2.23 5.79
C ARG A 50 -4.18 -2.77 6.56
N LYS A 51 -3.97 -3.63 7.56
CA LYS A 51 -5.05 -4.15 8.41
C LYS A 51 -5.80 -3.01 9.11
N SER A 52 -5.07 -2.05 9.68
CA SER A 52 -5.67 -0.86 10.29
C SER A 52 -6.46 -0.02 9.29
N ALA A 53 -5.90 0.25 8.12
CA ALA A 53 -6.57 1.00 7.06
C ALA A 53 -7.84 0.28 6.58
N GLN A 54 -7.76 -1.02 6.31
CA GLN A 54 -8.92 -1.84 5.91
C GLN A 54 -10.00 -1.83 6.99
N CYS A 55 -9.62 -1.96 8.26
CA CYS A 55 -10.56 -1.87 9.38
C CYS A 55 -11.27 -0.51 9.38
N MET A 56 -10.53 0.59 9.28
CA MET A 56 -11.10 1.94 9.21
C MET A 56 -12.04 2.12 8.02
N MET A 57 -11.64 1.71 6.81
CA MET A 57 -12.47 1.81 5.61
C MET A 57 -13.72 0.93 5.69
N SER A 58 -13.64 -0.20 6.40
CA SER A 58 -14.77 -1.12 6.55
C SER A 58 -15.86 -0.60 7.49
N ARG A 59 -15.56 0.45 8.29
CA ARG A 59 -16.50 1.02 9.27
C ARG A 59 -17.73 1.63 8.57
N PRO A 60 -18.94 1.45 9.12
CA PRO A 60 -20.17 1.98 8.54
C PRO A 60 -20.13 3.49 8.30
N SER A 61 -19.52 4.24 9.21
CA SER A 61 -19.33 5.70 9.09
C SER A 61 -18.49 6.12 7.89
N PHE A 62 -17.58 5.24 7.42
CA PHE A 62 -16.77 5.49 6.24
C PHE A 62 -17.48 5.02 4.95
N LYS A 63 -18.28 3.96 5.03
CA LYS A 63 -19.08 3.46 3.90
C LYS A 63 -20.25 4.38 3.53
N GLY A 64 -20.77 5.17 4.47
CA GLY A 64 -21.85 6.13 4.24
C GLY A 64 -21.41 7.49 3.68
N LEU A 65 -20.11 7.67 3.37
CA LEU A 65 -19.55 8.88 2.74
C LEU A 65 -19.51 8.82 1.20
N HIS A 66 -20.19 7.83 0.60
CA HIS A 66 -20.31 7.65 -0.85
C HIS A 66 -21.75 7.80 -1.30
#